data_AF-A0A6I3EAD7-F1
#
_entry.id   AF-A0A6I3EAD7-F1
#
_cell.length_a   1.000
_cell.length_b   1.000
_cell.length_c   1.000
_cell.angle_alpha   90.00
_cell.angle_beta   90.00
_cell.angle_gamma   90.00
#
_symmetry.space_group_name_H-M   'P 1'
#
loop_
_entity.id
_entity.type
_entity.pdbx_description
1 polymer ?
#
loop_
_entity_poly.entity_id
_entity_poly.type
_entity_poly.pdbx_seq_one_letter_code
_entity_poly.pdbx_strand_id
1 'polypeptide(L)'
;MESLALLVAILMVVAFLAGPIAIGLTRLKSDFIILIVFRKLFHGLFVALSLWVGMMFFFSPGVPLIVHLIGFYGISMGYIASRREYFPEVRIISPLLARLGINTRSRSRSYDGEDSEGTSFTHGPVLKWKGNGRSSGSDGHGPEGQN
;
A
#
# COMPACT_ATOMS: atom_id res chain seq x y z
N MET A 1 -3.35 29.39 -28.69
CA MET A 1 -3.34 29.45 -27.21
C MET A 1 -4.44 28.58 -26.61
N GLU A 2 -5.68 28.62 -27.14
CA GLU A 2 -6.80 27.82 -26.62
C GLU A 2 -6.57 26.30 -26.64
N SER A 3 -5.99 25.76 -27.72
CA SER A 3 -5.70 24.33 -27.84
C SER A 3 -4.74 23.80 -26.77
N LEU A 4 -3.75 24.62 -26.38
CA LEU A 4 -2.81 24.27 -25.31
C LEU A 4 -3.52 24.24 -23.95
N ALA A 5 -4.36 25.23 -23.66
CA ALA A 5 -5.13 25.27 -22.42
C ALA A 5 -6.07 24.05 -22.30
N LEU A 6 -6.71 23.66 -23.40
CA LEU A 6 -7.55 22.46 -23.45
C LEU A 6 -6.75 21.18 -23.19
N LEU A 7 -5.55 21.04 -23.79
CA LEU A 7 -4.68 19.90 -23.52
C LEU A 7 -4.27 19.82 -22.04
N VAL A 8 -3.88 20.94 -21.44
CA VAL A 8 -3.52 21.01 -20.01
C VAL A 8 -4.71 20.64 -19.13
N ALA A 9 -5.92 21.11 -19.46
CA ALA A 9 -7.13 20.75 -18.74
C ALA A 9 -7.41 19.24 -18.82
N ILE A 10 -7.24 18.62 -19.98
CA ILE A 10 -7.38 17.15 -20.14
C ILE A 10 -6.33 16.43 -19.28
N LEU A 11 -5.07 16.87 -19.30
CA LEU A 11 -4.01 16.27 -18.49
C LEU A 11 -4.28 16.41 -16.98
N MET A 12 -4.86 17.55 -16.55
CA MET A 12 -5.31 17.75 -15.16
C MET A 12 -6.38 16.74 -14.76
N VAL A 13 -7.37 16.54 -15.61
CA VAL A 13 -8.44 15.55 -15.39
C VAL A 13 -7.87 14.13 -15.33
N VAL A 14 -6.94 13.79 -16.22
CA VAL A 14 -6.25 12.50 -16.23
C VAL A 14 -5.44 12.30 -14.95
N ALA A 15 -4.64 13.29 -14.53
CA ALA A 15 -3.85 13.23 -13.30
C ALA A 15 -4.72 13.01 -12.06
N PHE A 16 -5.91 13.60 -12.03
CA PHE A 16 -6.83 13.49 -10.90
C PHE A 16 -7.59 12.15 -10.88
N LEU A 17 -8.00 11.63 -12.04
CA LEU A 17 -8.86 10.45 -12.15
C LEU A 17 -8.11 9.13 -12.31
N ALA A 18 -6.93 9.10 -12.94
CA ALA A 18 -6.23 7.86 -13.27
C ALA A 18 -5.94 7.00 -12.01
N GLY A 19 -5.48 7.63 -10.93
CA GLY A 19 -5.23 6.96 -9.66
C GLY A 19 -6.48 6.32 -9.04
N PRO A 20 -7.55 7.08 -8.75
CA PRO A 20 -8.81 6.53 -8.25
C PRO A 20 -9.42 5.44 -9.14
N ILE A 21 -9.35 5.59 -10.47
CA ILE A 21 -9.84 4.59 -11.41
C ILE A 21 -9.03 3.30 -11.28
N ALA A 22 -7.70 3.37 -11.25
CA ALA A 22 -6.85 2.20 -11.02
C ALA A 22 -7.20 1.51 -9.69
N ILE A 23 -7.40 2.28 -8.62
CA ILE A 23 -7.84 1.72 -7.34
C ILE A 23 -9.22 1.03 -7.46
N GLY A 24 -10.14 1.60 -8.24
CA GLY A 24 -11.43 0.98 -8.54
C GLY A 24 -11.30 -0.35 -9.27
N LEU A 25 -10.42 -0.43 -10.27
CA LEU A 25 -10.18 -1.64 -11.04
C LEU A 25 -9.73 -2.82 -10.17
N THR A 26 -8.95 -2.57 -9.10
CA THR A 26 -8.53 -3.64 -8.17
C THR A 26 -9.69 -4.29 -7.41
N ARG A 27 -10.89 -3.69 -7.39
CA ARG A 27 -12.07 -4.27 -6.73
C ARG A 27 -12.88 -5.21 -7.62
N LEU A 28 -12.65 -5.21 -8.94
CA LEU A 28 -13.41 -6.04 -9.87
C LEU A 28 -12.92 -7.49 -9.82
N LYS A 29 -13.75 -8.40 -9.31
CA LYS A 29 -13.52 -9.84 -9.35
C LYS A 29 -14.12 -10.42 -10.63
N SER A 30 -13.45 -11.38 -11.23
CA SER A 30 -13.89 -12.07 -12.45
C SER A 30 -13.28 -13.46 -12.48
N ASP A 31 -14.06 -14.43 -12.95
CA ASP A 31 -13.65 -15.83 -13.03
C ASP A 31 -13.03 -16.18 -14.40
N PHE A 32 -13.31 -15.38 -15.43
CA PHE A 32 -12.74 -15.57 -16.75
C PHE A 32 -11.32 -15.02 -16.85
N ILE A 33 -10.39 -15.85 -17.33
CA ILE A 33 -8.96 -15.50 -17.53
C ILE A 33 -8.81 -14.25 -18.42
N ILE A 34 -9.57 -14.17 -19.52
CA ILE A 34 -9.49 -13.04 -20.46
C ILE A 34 -9.80 -11.70 -19.78
N LEU A 35 -10.81 -11.68 -18.90
CA LEU A 35 -11.21 -10.49 -18.16
C LEU A 35 -10.22 -10.15 -17.05
N ILE A 36 -9.57 -11.15 -16.45
CA ILE A 36 -8.48 -10.94 -15.48
C ILE A 36 -7.29 -10.25 -16.17
N VAL A 37 -6.88 -10.73 -17.34
CA VAL A 37 -5.78 -10.15 -18.12
C VAL A 37 -6.13 -8.73 -18.55
N PHE A 38 -7.33 -8.53 -19.09
CA PHE A 38 -7.81 -7.21 -19.49
C PHE A 38 -7.82 -6.23 -18.29
N ARG A 39 -8.42 -6.63 -17.16
CA ARG A 39 -8.41 -5.81 -15.94
C ARG A 39 -7.00 -5.42 -15.51
N LYS A 40 -6.05 -6.37 -15.51
CA LYS A 40 -4.64 -6.10 -15.16
C LYS A 40 -3.95 -5.16 -16.14
N LEU A 41 -4.26 -5.26 -17.44
CA LEU A 41 -3.72 -4.37 -18.46
C LEU A 41 -4.21 -2.92 -18.25
N PHE A 42 -5.52 -2.73 -18.07
CA PHE A 42 -6.07 -1.40 -17.81
C PHE A 42 -5.60 -0.83 -16.47
N HIS A 43 -5.50 -1.67 -15.44
CA HIS A 43 -4.95 -1.25 -14.16
C HIS A 43 -3.52 -0.73 -14.31
N GLY A 44 -2.65 -1.49 -14.98
CA GLY A 44 -1.28 -1.10 -15.27
C GLY A 44 -1.19 0.20 -16.09
N LEU A 45 -2.07 0.35 -17.10
CA LEU A 45 -2.16 1.56 -17.91
C LEU A 45 -2.51 2.80 -17.08
N PHE A 46 -3.54 2.73 -16.25
CA PHE A 46 -3.95 3.87 -15.42
C PHE A 46 -2.90 4.21 -14.35
N VAL A 47 -2.24 3.20 -13.78
CA VAL A 47 -1.08 3.41 -12.90
C VAL A 47 0.03 4.15 -13.63
N ALA A 48 0.41 3.71 -14.83
CA ALA A 48 1.47 4.32 -15.61
C ALA A 48 1.13 5.77 -15.99
N LEU A 49 -0.11 6.04 -16.41
CA LEU A 49 -0.60 7.39 -16.70
C LEU A 49 -0.55 8.29 -15.46
N SER A 50 -1.01 7.79 -14.31
CA SER A 50 -0.99 8.52 -13.03
C SER A 50 0.43 8.91 -12.62
N LEU A 51 1.39 7.98 -12.77
CA LEU A 51 2.79 8.24 -12.44
C LEU A 51 3.46 9.19 -13.45
N TRP A 52 3.25 8.97 -14.75
CA TRP A 52 3.88 9.81 -15.78
C TRP A 52 3.37 11.25 -15.73
N VAL A 53 2.05 11.46 -15.76
CA VAL A 53 1.47 12.81 -15.71
C VAL A 53 1.72 13.44 -14.33
N GLY A 54 1.65 12.65 -13.25
CA GLY A 54 1.95 13.11 -11.90
C GLY A 54 3.39 13.63 -11.76
N MET A 55 4.37 12.88 -12.26
CA MET A 55 5.78 13.31 -12.28
C MET A 55 5.97 14.55 -13.14
N MET A 56 5.36 14.60 -14.31
CA MET A 56 5.43 15.78 -15.18
C MET A 56 4.97 17.04 -14.44
N PHE A 57 3.81 17.01 -13.77
CA PHE A 57 3.32 18.17 -13.03
C PHE A 57 4.11 18.48 -11.76
N PHE A 58 4.63 17.47 -11.06
CA PHE A 58 5.39 17.68 -9.85
C PHE A 58 6.77 18.31 -10.10
N PHE A 59 7.45 17.92 -11.19
CA PHE A 59 8.81 18.39 -11.50
C PHE A 59 8.85 19.57 -12.50
N SER A 60 7.70 20.00 -13.04
CA SER A 60 7.67 21.12 -14.00
C SER A 60 7.97 22.46 -13.29
N PRO A 61 9.04 23.17 -13.67
CA PRO A 61 9.31 24.50 -13.11
C PRO A 61 8.33 25.54 -13.67
N GLY A 62 7.95 26.52 -12.86
CA GLY A 62 7.13 27.67 -13.30
C GLY A 62 5.62 27.43 -13.36
N VAL A 63 5.13 26.27 -12.90
CA VAL A 63 3.69 26.03 -12.73
C VAL A 63 3.22 26.43 -11.33
N PRO A 64 1.93 26.77 -11.14
CA PRO A 64 1.38 27.10 -9.83
C PRO A 64 1.55 25.97 -8.82
N LEU A 65 1.68 26.31 -7.52
CA LEU A 65 1.82 25.32 -6.43
C LEU A 65 0.72 24.25 -6.44
N ILE A 66 -0.53 24.63 -6.79
CA ILE A 66 -1.65 23.69 -6.89
C ILE A 66 -1.41 22.59 -7.93
N VAL A 67 -0.71 22.88 -9.03
CA VAL A 67 -0.37 21.90 -10.07
C VAL A 67 0.62 20.87 -9.52
N HIS A 68 1.60 21.30 -8.73
CA HIS A 68 2.53 20.39 -8.06
C HIS A 68 1.80 19.48 -7.06
N LEU A 69 0.83 20.00 -6.31
CA LEU A 69 0.02 19.19 -5.38
C LEU A 69 -0.81 18.14 -6.12
N ILE A 70 -1.39 18.49 -7.28
CA ILE A 70 -2.09 17.54 -8.14
C ILE A 70 -1.12 16.47 -8.67
N GLY A 71 0.09 16.88 -9.07
CA GLY A 71 1.14 15.95 -9.47
C GLY A 71 1.53 14.97 -8.36
N PHE A 72 1.78 15.48 -7.16
CA PHE A 72 2.08 14.68 -5.97
C PHE A 72 0.93 13.73 -5.60
N TYR A 73 -0.31 14.19 -5.70
CA TYR A 73 -1.51 13.36 -5.53
C TYR A 73 -1.54 12.21 -6.54
N GLY A 74 -1.30 12.49 -7.83
CA GLY A 74 -1.26 11.47 -8.88
C GLY A 74 -0.16 10.43 -8.63
N ILE A 75 1.03 10.85 -8.20
CA ILE A 75 2.12 9.94 -7.83
C ILE A 75 1.72 9.07 -6.63
N SER A 76 1.17 9.68 -5.59
CA SER A 76 0.75 8.99 -4.37
C SER A 76 -0.36 7.96 -4.64
N MET A 77 -1.37 8.32 -5.43
CA MET A 77 -2.44 7.40 -5.82
C MET A 77 -1.95 6.29 -6.75
N GLY A 78 -1.06 6.59 -7.69
CA GLY A 78 -0.41 5.59 -8.53
C GLY A 78 0.38 4.56 -7.71
N TYR A 79 1.14 5.02 -6.71
CA TYR A 79 1.82 4.14 -5.76
C TYR A 79 0.84 3.25 -4.98
N ILE A 80 -0.24 3.83 -4.43
CA ILE A 80 -1.26 3.08 -3.68
C ILE A 80 -1.94 2.02 -4.57
N ALA A 81 -2.27 2.38 -5.81
CA ALA A 81 -2.90 1.49 -6.79
C ALA A 81 -1.98 0.31 -7.15
N SER A 82 -0.71 0.57 -7.46
CA SER A 82 0.29 -0.49 -7.70
C SER A 82 0.45 -1.41 -6.51
N ARG A 83 0.54 -0.83 -5.31
CA ARG A 83 0.74 -1.60 -4.09
C ARG A 83 -0.46 -2.48 -3.74
N ARG A 84 -1.68 -2.06 -4.08
CA ARG A 84 -2.88 -2.88 -3.87
C ARG A 84 -2.92 -4.10 -4.78
N GLU A 85 -2.50 -3.97 -6.04
CA GLU A 85 -2.62 -5.04 -7.04
C GLU A 85 -1.42 -6.01 -7.02
N TYR A 86 -0.19 -5.50 -6.91
CA TYR A 86 1.02 -6.32 -7.10
C TYR A 86 1.74 -6.67 -5.79
N PHE A 87 1.64 -5.81 -4.76
CA PHE A 87 2.39 -5.97 -3.52
C PHE A 87 1.53 -5.70 -2.28
N PRO A 88 0.41 -6.42 -2.07
CA PRO A 88 -0.53 -6.12 -0.99
C PRO A 88 0.11 -6.16 0.40
N GLU A 89 1.11 -7.02 0.60
CA GLU A 89 1.78 -7.26 1.89
C GLU A 89 2.93 -6.29 2.18
N VAL A 90 3.49 -5.63 1.17
CA VAL A 90 4.69 -4.82 1.30
C VAL A 90 4.33 -3.42 1.84
N ARG A 91 4.52 -3.22 3.15
CA ARG A 91 4.28 -1.92 3.82
C ARG A 91 5.60 -1.15 3.97
N ILE A 92 6.10 -0.52 2.91
CA ILE A 92 7.33 0.30 3.00
C ILE A 92 7.10 1.59 3.80
N ILE A 93 5.85 2.09 3.84
CA ILE A 93 5.52 3.32 4.56
C ILE A 93 5.47 3.08 6.08
N SER A 94 5.05 1.90 6.57
CA SER A 94 4.96 1.66 8.01
C SER A 94 6.29 1.78 8.77
N PRO A 95 7.45 1.26 8.29
CA PRO A 95 8.72 1.47 8.98
C PRO A 95 9.17 2.93 8.94
N LEU A 96 8.92 3.68 7.86
CA LEU A 96 9.26 5.10 7.79
C LEU A 96 8.39 5.95 8.73
N LEU A 97 7.10 5.64 8.81
CA LEU A 97 6.13 6.34 9.66
C LEU A 97 6.32 6.00 11.14
N ALA A 98 6.72 4.76 11.45
CA ALA A 98 7.14 4.34 12.79
C ALA A 98 8.42 5.05 13.23
N ARG A 99 9.39 5.27 12.32
CA ARG A 99 10.57 6.10 12.60
C ARG A 99 10.22 7.56 12.87
N LEU A 100 9.10 8.05 12.33
CA LEU A 100 8.55 9.38 12.61
C LEU A 100 7.70 9.42 13.91
N GLY A 101 7.62 8.32 14.68
CA GLY A 101 6.83 8.23 15.90
C GLY A 101 5.32 8.07 15.68
N ILE A 102 4.88 8.00 14.43
CA ILE A 102 3.47 7.80 14.07
C ILE A 102 3.22 6.30 14.00
N ASN A 103 2.86 5.71 15.14
CA ASN A 103 2.45 4.32 15.22
C ASN A 103 1.09 4.14 14.53
N THR A 104 1.13 3.75 13.25
CA THR A 104 -0.03 3.17 12.60
C THR A 104 -0.31 1.82 13.25
N ARG A 105 -1.11 1.82 14.32
CA ARG A 105 -1.66 0.60 14.91
C ARG A 105 -2.39 -0.12 13.79
N SER A 106 -1.74 -1.15 13.24
CA SER A 106 -2.23 -1.84 12.07
C SER A 106 -3.56 -2.47 12.43
N ARG A 107 -4.64 -1.89 11.89
CA ARG A 107 -5.86 -2.62 11.61
C ARG A 107 -5.46 -3.71 10.61
N SER A 108 -4.96 -4.82 11.12
CA SER A 108 -4.96 -6.09 10.42
C SER A 108 -6.43 -6.31 10.08
N ARG A 109 -6.76 -6.26 8.79
CA ARG A 109 -8.04 -6.80 8.33
C ARG A 109 -7.97 -8.28 8.65
N SER A 110 -8.60 -8.70 9.75
CA SER A 110 -9.19 -10.03 9.84
C SER A 110 -10.02 -10.21 8.59
N TYR A 111 -9.56 -11.11 7.72
CA TYR A 111 -10.41 -11.77 6.75
C TYR A 111 -10.94 -13.01 7.49
N ASP A 112 -11.87 -12.78 8.42
CA ASP A 112 -12.56 -13.85 9.13
C ASP A 112 -13.92 -14.03 8.49
N GLY A 113 -14.14 -15.23 7.95
CA GLY A 113 -15.44 -15.67 7.44
C GLY A 113 -15.30 -16.53 6.19
N GLU A 114 -14.89 -17.79 6.37
CA GLU A 114 -15.72 -18.97 6.07
C GLU A 114 -14.91 -20.25 6.29
N ASP A 115 -15.50 -21.13 7.10
CA ASP A 115 -15.42 -22.59 7.05
C ASP A 115 -14.06 -23.26 7.28
N SER A 116 -13.88 -23.82 8.48
CA SER A 116 -13.81 -25.28 8.67
C SER A 116 -13.38 -25.66 10.08
N GLU A 117 -13.96 -26.76 10.55
CA GLU A 117 -13.80 -27.40 11.84
C GLU A 117 -12.33 -27.63 12.26
N GLY A 118 -12.09 -27.48 13.57
CA GLY A 118 -11.16 -28.29 14.35
C GLY A 118 -9.73 -28.46 13.83
N THR A 119 -8.80 -27.66 14.34
CA THR A 119 -7.55 -28.11 15.00
C THR A 119 -6.65 -26.92 15.30
N SER A 120 -6.20 -26.84 16.55
CA SER A 120 -5.20 -25.87 17.01
C SER A 120 -3.84 -26.15 16.37
N PHE A 121 -3.40 -25.31 15.42
CA PHE A 121 -1.99 -25.21 15.04
C PHE A 121 -1.57 -23.75 14.93
N THR A 122 -1.09 -23.24 16.05
CA THR A 122 -0.35 -21.99 16.19
C THR A 122 0.94 -22.01 15.38
N HIS A 123 1.00 -21.31 14.25
CA HIS A 123 2.25 -20.78 13.68
C HIS A 123 2.01 -19.44 12.96
N GLY A 124 1.77 -18.39 13.75
CA GLY A 124 1.99 -17.01 13.31
C GLY A 124 3.42 -16.55 13.66
N PRO A 125 4.03 -15.62 12.91
CA PRO A 125 5.39 -15.16 13.18
C PRO A 125 5.44 -14.48 14.55
N VAL A 126 6.01 -15.16 15.53
CA VAL A 126 6.40 -14.59 16.82
C VAL A 126 7.55 -13.61 16.57
N LEU A 127 7.20 -12.35 16.36
CA LEU A 127 8.09 -11.19 16.48
C LEU A 127 8.57 -11.10 17.94
N LYS A 128 9.50 -11.96 18.32
CA LYS A 128 10.18 -11.92 19.61
C LYS A 128 11.24 -10.82 19.52
N TRP A 129 10.84 -9.59 19.84
CA TRP A 129 11.78 -8.49 20.09
C TRP A 129 12.69 -8.88 21.25
N LYS A 130 13.88 -9.39 20.95
CA LYS A 130 14.94 -9.61 21.95
C LYS A 130 15.55 -8.24 22.27
N GLY A 131 14.89 -7.50 23.17
CA GLY A 131 15.44 -6.31 23.78
C GLY A 131 16.61 -6.69 24.67
N ASN A 132 17.79 -6.12 24.38
CA ASN A 132 18.94 -6.15 25.27
C ASN A 132 18.56 -5.55 26.63
N GLY A 133 18.67 -6.34 27.70
CA GLY A 133 18.41 -5.91 29.06
C GLY A 133 19.12 -6.81 30.07
N ARG A 134 20.39 -6.50 30.32
CA ARG A 134 21.16 -6.65 31.57
C ARG A 134 21.31 -8.05 32.21
N SER A 135 22.58 -8.45 32.34
CA SER A 135 23.07 -9.55 33.18
C SER A 135 22.97 -9.24 34.68
N SER A 136 22.36 -10.16 35.43
CA SER A 136 22.64 -10.53 36.83
C SER A 136 21.69 -11.71 37.11
N GLY A 137 22.10 -12.97 37.19
CA GLY A 137 23.04 -13.54 38.15
C GLY A 137 22.27 -14.03 39.39
N SER A 138 22.34 -15.36 39.66
CA SER A 138 21.96 -16.05 40.92
C SER A 138 20.46 -16.06 41.24
N ASP A 139 19.74 -17.18 41.14
CA ASP A 139 19.87 -18.32 42.06
C ASP A 139 19.24 -19.60 41.47
N GLY A 140 19.99 -20.70 41.55
CA GLY A 140 19.48 -22.02 41.19
C GLY A 140 18.77 -22.67 42.36
N HIS A 141 17.60 -23.25 42.12
CA HIS A 141 17.14 -24.45 42.82
C HIS A 141 16.36 -25.34 41.85
N GLY A 142 16.79 -26.61 41.79
CA GLY A 142 16.18 -27.70 41.06
C GLY A 142 14.94 -28.29 41.77
N PRO A 143 14.50 -29.49 41.38
CA PRO A 143 13.08 -29.84 41.29
C PRO A 143 12.51 -30.37 42.61
N GLU A 144 11.34 -29.86 43.01
CA GLU A 144 10.50 -30.47 44.04
C GLU A 144 9.05 -30.56 43.54
N GLY A 145 8.43 -31.73 43.71
CA GLY A 145 6.99 -31.90 43.52
C GLY A 145 6.55 -33.13 42.73
N GLN A 146 7.16 -34.31 42.94
CA GLN A 146 6.45 -35.58 42.78
C GLN A 146 5.65 -35.82 44.06
N ASN A 147 4.32 -35.96 43.93
CA ASN A 147 3.43 -36.80 44.74
C ASN A 147 2.17 -37.05 43.93
#